data_AF-A0A7J6PR17-F1
#
_entry.id   AF-A0A7J6PR17-F1
#
_cell.length_a   1.000
_cell.length_b   1.000
_cell.length_c   1.000
_cell.angle_alpha   90.00
_cell.angle_beta   90.00
_cell.angle_gamma   90.00
#
_symmetry.space_group_name_H-M   'P 1'
#
loop_
_entity.id
_entity.type
_entity.pdbx_description
1 polymer ?
#
loop_
_entity_poly.entity_id
_entity_poly.type
_entity_poly.pdbx_seq_one_letter_code
_entity_poly.pdbx_strand_id
1 'polypeptide(L)'
;IARSLYQSTNPDKKPRVVLRHVRDGDPLLVNRQPTLHKPGIMALFVKVLSKEKTIRMHYANCNTFNADFDGDEINLHCPQDSNARAEAIYIASADHQYLGPTSGKPLRGLIQDHVVSGVFLTARDHFMTKTEVQNLIYTAMRAAIEGDTSGIGSVKSRGHVTKVSTPAGVPKDFRIVMEPPIVVKPQKLWTGKQVITI
;
A
#
# COMPACT_ATOMS: atom_id res chain seq x y z
N ILE A 1 16.93 -14.16 1.44
CA ILE A 1 16.34 -15.43 1.96
C ILE A 1 15.57 -15.08 3.23
N ALA A 2 14.34 -15.56 3.41
CA ALA A 2 13.53 -15.35 4.60
C ALA A 2 13.35 -16.68 5.36
N ARG A 3 13.39 -16.66 6.69
CA ARG A 3 13.22 -17.86 7.52
C ARG A 3 11.74 -18.16 7.77
N SER A 4 11.35 -19.42 7.66
CA SER A 4 10.03 -19.94 8.04
C SER A 4 10.20 -21.22 8.84
N LEU A 5 9.39 -21.40 9.90
CA LEU A 5 9.35 -22.66 10.63
C LEU A 5 8.40 -23.62 9.91
N TYR A 6 8.86 -24.86 9.69
CA TYR A 6 8.00 -25.97 9.28
C TYR A 6 7.68 -26.80 10.52
N GLN A 7 6.40 -26.81 10.91
CA GLN A 7 5.92 -27.61 12.02
C GLN A 7 5.51 -28.99 11.49
N SER A 8 6.20 -30.02 11.99
CA SER A 8 5.87 -31.42 11.73
C SER A 8 4.53 -31.76 12.40
N THR A 9 3.73 -32.62 11.77
CA THR A 9 2.47 -33.15 12.35
C THR A 9 2.71 -34.04 13.57
N ASN A 10 3.94 -34.52 13.77
CA ASN A 10 4.36 -35.23 14.97
C ASN A 10 4.89 -34.24 16.02
N PRO A 11 4.27 -34.14 17.22
CA PRO A 11 4.61 -33.18 18.27
C PRO A 11 5.99 -33.42 18.92
N ASP A 12 6.57 -34.62 18.80
CA ASP A 12 7.87 -34.95 19.40
C ASP A 12 9.07 -34.52 18.53
N LYS A 13 8.83 -34.10 17.29
CA LYS A 13 9.88 -33.66 16.37
C LYS A 13 10.08 -32.16 16.46
N LYS A 14 11.33 -31.75 16.77
CA LYS A 14 11.76 -30.34 16.70
C LYS A 14 11.41 -29.75 15.33
N PRO A 15 10.89 -28.51 15.27
CA PRO A 15 10.54 -27.86 14.02
C PRO A 15 11.77 -27.67 13.15
N ARG A 16 11.61 -27.85 11.82
CA ARG A 16 12.69 -27.63 10.86
C ARG A 16 12.66 -26.20 10.36
N VAL A 17 13.84 -25.60 10.17
CA VAL A 17 13.95 -24.26 9.58
C VAL A 17 13.99 -24.40 8.07
N VAL A 18 13.04 -23.75 7.39
CA VAL A 18 13.01 -23.66 5.93
C VAL A 18 13.44 -22.26 5.54
N LEU A 19 14.51 -22.19 4.75
CA LEU A 19 14.99 -20.98 4.11
C LEU A 19 14.21 -20.75 2.82
N ARG A 20 13.17 -19.90 2.86
CA ARG A 20 12.33 -19.59 1.71
C ARG A 20 12.79 -18.32 1.00
N HIS A 21 12.37 -18.14 -0.24
CA HIS A 21 12.47 -16.85 -0.92
C HIS A 21 11.54 -15.82 -0.26
N VAL A 22 11.88 -14.54 -0.48
CA VAL A 22 11.00 -13.40 -0.14
C VAL A 22 9.74 -13.51 -0.98
N ARG A 23 8.59 -13.21 -0.37
CA ARG A 23 7.27 -13.31 -1.02
C ARG A 23 6.49 -12.02 -0.78
N ASP A 24 5.41 -11.86 -1.53
CA ASP A 24 4.46 -10.77 -1.34
C ASP A 24 4.04 -10.64 0.13
N GLY A 25 4.06 -9.42 0.65
CA GLY A 25 3.70 -9.10 2.04
C GLY A 25 4.80 -9.30 3.08
N ASP A 26 6.01 -9.75 2.69
CA ASP A 26 7.16 -9.69 3.61
C ASP A 26 7.61 -8.23 3.82
N PRO A 27 7.92 -7.81 5.06
CA PRO A 27 8.49 -6.49 5.30
C PRO A 27 9.98 -6.46 4.94
N LEU A 28 10.41 -5.44 4.22
CA LEU A 28 11.82 -5.11 3.98
C LEU A 28 12.10 -3.71 4.49
N LEU A 29 13.25 -3.53 5.14
CA LEU A 29 13.75 -2.19 5.47
C LEU A 29 14.42 -1.60 4.23
N VAL A 30 13.94 -0.45 3.81
CA VAL A 30 14.37 0.27 2.62
C VAL A 30 15.13 1.50 3.06
N ASN A 31 16.32 1.72 2.49
CA ASN A 31 17.20 2.83 2.84
C ASN A 31 17.83 3.43 1.58
N ARG A 32 17.84 4.76 1.48
CA ARG A 32 18.63 5.52 0.49
C ARG A 32 19.78 6.22 1.21
N GLN A 33 21.01 6.04 0.73
CA GLN A 33 22.17 6.71 1.29
C GLN A 33 22.34 8.11 0.68
N PRO A 34 22.79 9.12 1.46
CA PRO A 34 23.06 9.09 2.90
C PRO A 34 21.78 9.19 3.76
N THR A 35 21.72 8.44 4.86
CA THR A 35 20.58 8.46 5.79
C THR A 35 20.71 9.62 6.78
N LEU A 36 20.05 10.75 6.51
CA LEU A 36 20.19 11.99 7.32
C LEU A 36 19.18 12.10 8.46
N HIS A 37 18.07 11.36 8.40
CA HIS A 37 16.96 11.43 9.34
C HIS A 37 16.35 10.05 9.54
N LYS A 38 15.64 9.85 10.66
CA LYS A 38 15.02 8.56 11.02
C LYS A 38 14.11 7.99 9.91
N PRO A 39 13.27 8.80 9.22
CA PRO A 39 12.52 8.32 8.05
C PRO A 39 13.34 7.94 6.82
N GLY A 40 14.65 8.21 6.79
CA GLY A 40 15.52 7.74 5.72
C GLY A 40 15.66 6.20 5.67
N ILE A 41 15.22 5.49 6.72
CA ILE A 41 15.02 4.04 6.70
C ILE A 41 13.60 3.66 7.16
N MET A 42 12.85 2.99 6.29
CA MET A 42 11.46 2.57 6.57
C MET A 42 11.20 1.15 6.12
N ALA A 43 10.27 0.47 6.80
CA ALA A 43 9.76 -0.80 6.32
C ALA A 43 8.70 -0.57 5.24
N LEU A 44 8.91 -1.20 4.08
CA LEU A 44 7.93 -1.33 3.00
C LEU A 44 7.58 -2.81 2.80
N PHE A 45 6.36 -3.08 2.35
CA PHE A 45 5.90 -4.44 2.05
C PHE A 45 6.25 -4.82 0.62
N VAL A 46 6.76 -6.03 0.46
CA VAL A 46 7.18 -6.53 -0.85
C VAL A 46 5.97 -6.84 -1.73
N LYS A 47 6.04 -6.40 -2.98
CA LYS A 47 5.29 -6.94 -4.10
C LYS A 47 6.28 -7.42 -5.15
N VAL A 48 6.32 -8.73 -5.41
CA VAL A 48 7.23 -9.30 -6.41
C VAL A 48 6.62 -9.09 -7.80
N LEU A 49 7.30 -8.25 -8.60
CA LEU A 49 6.90 -7.97 -9.97
C LEU A 49 7.72 -8.86 -10.92
N SER A 50 7.03 -9.75 -11.63
CA SER A 50 7.65 -10.58 -12.66
C SER A 50 8.12 -9.70 -13.83
N LYS A 51 9.35 -9.93 -14.32
CA LYS A 51 10.00 -9.28 -15.47
C LYS A 51 10.67 -7.91 -15.23
N GLU A 52 10.57 -7.35 -14.03
CA GLU A 52 11.27 -6.11 -13.68
C GLU A 52 12.72 -6.40 -13.27
N LYS A 53 13.63 -5.46 -13.59
CA LYS A 53 15.06 -5.53 -13.20
C LYS A 53 15.47 -4.47 -12.19
N THR A 54 14.59 -3.51 -11.92
CA THR A 54 14.82 -2.39 -11.00
C THR A 54 13.82 -2.44 -9.84
N ILE A 55 14.19 -1.82 -8.72
CA ILE A 55 13.27 -1.64 -7.59
C ILE A 55 12.26 -0.58 -7.98
N ARG A 56 10.97 -0.85 -7.73
CA ARG A 56 9.89 0.10 -7.93
C ARG A 56 9.31 0.53 -6.59
N MET A 57 9.09 1.84 -6.44
CA MET A 57 8.46 2.43 -5.26
C MET A 57 7.46 3.51 -5.67
N HIS A 58 6.48 3.76 -4.79
CA HIS A 58 5.45 4.76 -5.04
C HIS A 58 5.99 6.20 -4.82
N TYR A 59 5.56 7.15 -5.66
CA TYR A 59 5.97 8.56 -5.60
C TYR A 59 5.79 9.22 -4.23
N ALA A 60 4.76 8.81 -3.48
CA ALA A 60 4.51 9.33 -2.13
C ALA A 60 5.64 9.08 -1.12
N ASN A 61 6.57 8.16 -1.43
CA ASN A 61 7.72 7.86 -0.58
C ASN A 61 8.99 8.64 -0.99
N CYS A 62 9.00 9.26 -2.17
CA CYS A 62 10.17 9.93 -2.74
C CYS A 62 10.67 11.06 -1.85
N ASN A 63 9.78 11.90 -1.33
CA ASN A 63 10.13 12.98 -0.42
C ASN A 63 10.82 12.46 0.85
N THR A 64 10.35 11.33 1.39
CA THR A 64 10.91 10.75 2.61
C THR A 64 12.35 10.25 2.43
N PHE A 65 12.64 9.63 1.28
CA PHE A 65 13.98 9.16 0.92
C PHE A 65 14.83 10.21 0.21
N ASN A 66 14.27 11.39 -0.08
CA ASN A 66 14.84 12.43 -0.92
C ASN A 66 15.29 11.91 -2.30
N ALA A 67 14.47 11.05 -2.92
CA ALA A 67 14.75 10.37 -4.19
C ALA A 67 14.00 11.02 -5.37
N ASP A 68 14.61 11.04 -6.56
CA ASP A 68 14.09 11.71 -7.77
C ASP A 68 14.06 10.84 -9.05
N PHE A 69 14.40 9.55 -8.94
CA PHE A 69 14.34 8.55 -10.04
C PHE A 69 15.24 8.87 -11.26
N ASP A 70 16.36 9.55 -11.07
CA ASP A 70 17.31 9.88 -12.14
C ASP A 70 18.47 8.86 -12.29
N GLY A 71 18.51 7.84 -11.44
CA GLY A 71 19.63 6.89 -11.34
C GLY A 71 19.94 6.44 -9.90
N ASP A 72 19.20 6.94 -8.92
CA ASP A 72 19.30 6.58 -7.51
C ASP A 72 19.36 5.07 -7.22
N GLU A 73 20.30 4.71 -6.33
CA GLU A 73 20.41 3.37 -5.76
C GLU A 73 19.78 3.29 -4.36
N ILE A 74 19.09 2.18 -4.09
CA ILE A 74 18.38 1.94 -2.83
C ILE A 74 18.76 0.56 -2.28
N ASN A 75 19.05 0.53 -0.98
CA ASN A 75 19.35 -0.69 -0.24
C ASN A 75 18.07 -1.32 0.32
N LEU A 76 17.96 -2.64 0.16
CA LEU A 76 16.89 -3.46 0.73
C LEU A 76 17.47 -4.44 1.74
N HIS A 77 17.08 -4.29 3.01
CA HIS A 77 17.49 -5.18 4.09
C HIS A 77 16.32 -6.10 4.47
N CYS A 78 16.59 -7.40 4.51
CA CYS A 78 15.59 -8.43 4.82
C CYS A 78 15.73 -8.90 6.29
N PRO A 79 14.81 -8.51 7.19
CA PRO A 79 14.83 -8.96 8.58
C PRO A 79 14.71 -10.49 8.66
N GLN A 80 15.59 -11.14 9.43
CA GLN A 80 15.64 -12.61 9.51
C GLN A 80 14.85 -13.19 10.69
N ASP A 81 14.71 -12.42 11.78
CA ASP A 81 14.07 -12.87 13.01
C ASP A 81 12.63 -12.36 13.12
N SER A 82 11.80 -13.07 13.89
CA SER A 82 10.40 -12.69 14.12
C SER A 82 10.28 -11.33 14.81
N ASN A 83 11.16 -11.03 15.74
CA ASN A 83 11.15 -9.77 16.49
C ASN A 83 11.48 -8.59 15.56
N ALA A 84 12.54 -8.73 14.75
CA ALA A 84 12.91 -7.72 13.77
C ALA A 84 11.81 -7.50 12.71
N ARG A 85 11.10 -8.56 12.30
CA ARG A 85 9.91 -8.43 11.44
C ARG A 85 8.77 -7.70 12.12
N ALA A 86 8.51 -7.97 13.41
CA ALA A 86 7.49 -7.27 14.17
C ALA A 86 7.82 -5.78 14.33
N GLU A 87 9.06 -5.43 14.67
CA GLU A 87 9.51 -4.04 14.75
C GLU A 87 9.42 -3.33 13.40
N ALA A 88 9.78 -4.02 12.31
CA ALA A 88 9.61 -3.47 10.97
C ALA A 88 8.14 -3.13 10.67
N ILE A 89 7.20 -4.02 11.01
CA ILE A 89 5.77 -3.84 10.72
C ILE A 89 5.13 -2.77 11.61
N TYR A 90 5.40 -2.79 12.91
CA TYR A 90 4.67 -1.99 13.88
C TYR A 90 5.37 -0.68 14.28
N ILE A 91 6.69 -0.58 14.08
CA ILE A 91 7.47 0.59 14.50
C ILE A 91 8.07 1.31 13.28
N ALA A 92 8.76 0.58 12.40
CA ALA A 92 9.48 1.18 11.29
C ALA A 92 8.66 1.29 9.99
N SER A 93 7.40 0.83 9.98
CA SER A 93 6.54 0.88 8.80
C SER A 93 6.31 2.31 8.32
N ALA A 94 6.34 2.50 7.00
CA ALA A 94 6.14 3.80 6.38
C ALA A 94 4.81 4.48 6.76
N ASP A 95 3.80 3.70 7.16
CA ASP A 95 2.49 4.24 7.59
C ASP A 95 2.57 4.88 8.98
N HIS A 96 3.46 4.39 9.85
CA HIS A 96 3.74 4.97 11.16
C HIS A 96 4.71 6.16 11.09
N GLN A 97 5.25 6.47 9.92
CA GLN A 97 6.21 7.55 9.69
C GLN A 97 5.65 8.64 8.77
N TYR A 98 4.33 8.85 8.81
CA TYR A 98 3.66 9.88 8.02
C TYR A 98 4.11 11.30 8.39
N LEU A 99 4.35 11.56 9.68
CA LEU A 99 4.74 12.88 10.19
C LEU A 99 6.26 12.97 10.40
N GLY A 100 6.85 14.09 10.00
CA GLY A 100 8.25 14.37 10.24
C GLY A 100 8.52 14.68 11.71
N PRO A 101 9.56 14.09 12.33
CA PRO A 101 9.80 14.24 13.77
C PRO A 101 10.18 15.67 14.19
N THR A 102 10.77 16.45 13.27
CA THR A 102 11.26 17.81 13.57
C THR A 102 10.14 18.84 13.65
N SER A 103 9.16 18.78 12.73
CA SER A 103 8.14 19.82 12.58
C SER A 103 6.70 19.30 12.67
N GLY A 104 6.50 17.98 12.78
CA GLY A 104 5.17 17.37 12.76
C GLY A 104 4.43 17.51 11.41
N LYS A 105 5.10 18.01 10.36
CA LYS A 105 4.50 18.15 9.02
C LYS A 105 4.41 16.79 8.32
N PRO A 106 3.38 16.56 7.48
CA PRO A 106 3.28 15.34 6.69
C PRO A 106 4.44 15.24 5.69
N LEU A 107 5.11 14.09 5.65
CA LEU A 107 6.20 13.80 4.72
C LEU A 107 5.73 13.13 3.43
N ARG A 108 4.66 12.34 3.51
CA ARG A 108 4.14 11.55 2.38
C ARG A 108 2.93 12.26 1.77
N GLY A 109 2.90 12.36 0.45
CA GLY A 109 1.82 12.99 -0.29
C GLY A 109 1.91 12.69 -1.77
N LEU A 110 0.80 12.89 -2.48
CA LEU A 110 0.79 12.78 -3.93
C LEU A 110 1.46 14.02 -4.55
N ILE A 111 2.19 13.81 -5.65
CA ILE A 111 2.96 14.86 -6.32
C ILE A 111 2.62 14.92 -7.82
N GLN A 112 3.00 16.04 -8.46
CA GLN A 112 2.96 16.24 -9.91
C GLN A 112 1.58 15.95 -10.51
N ASP A 113 1.48 14.92 -11.35
CA ASP A 113 0.28 14.59 -12.13
C ASP A 113 -0.95 14.34 -11.28
N HIS A 114 -0.79 13.82 -10.06
CA HIS A 114 -1.91 13.61 -9.14
C HIS A 114 -2.52 14.94 -8.70
N VAL A 115 -1.70 15.98 -8.49
CA VAL A 115 -2.16 17.31 -8.10
C VAL A 115 -2.90 17.94 -9.28
N VAL A 116 -2.31 17.87 -10.47
CA VAL A 116 -2.92 18.38 -11.71
C VAL A 116 -4.25 17.67 -12.01
N SER A 117 -4.26 16.34 -11.94
CA SER A 117 -5.46 15.53 -12.13
C SER A 117 -6.53 15.84 -11.09
N GLY A 118 -6.12 16.07 -9.82
CA GLY A 118 -7.03 16.49 -8.75
C GLY A 118 -7.72 17.82 -9.06
N VAL A 119 -6.99 18.80 -9.61
CA VAL A 119 -7.57 20.09 -10.02
C VAL A 119 -8.60 19.90 -11.13
N PHE A 120 -8.27 19.14 -12.18
CA PHE A 120 -9.21 18.90 -13.28
C PHE A 120 -10.42 18.06 -12.86
N LEU A 121 -10.20 17.01 -12.08
CA LEU A 121 -11.27 16.14 -11.58
C LEU A 121 -12.24 16.92 -10.68
N THR A 122 -11.71 17.77 -9.78
CA THR A 122 -12.53 18.52 -8.84
C THR A 122 -13.00 19.88 -9.37
N ALA A 123 -12.69 20.22 -10.62
CA ALA A 123 -13.19 21.44 -11.26
C ALA A 123 -14.72 21.48 -11.28
N ARG A 124 -15.29 22.69 -11.24
CA ARG A 124 -16.76 22.86 -11.20
C ARG A 124 -17.44 22.37 -12.47
N ASP A 125 -16.77 22.53 -13.61
CA ASP A 125 -17.32 22.22 -14.93
C ASP A 125 -17.01 20.78 -15.39
N HIS A 126 -16.43 19.96 -14.50
CA HIS A 126 -16.13 18.57 -14.80
C HIS A 126 -17.32 17.67 -14.45
N PHE A 127 -18.07 17.31 -15.50
CA PHE A 127 -19.19 16.37 -15.44
C PHE A 127 -18.83 15.04 -16.09
N MET A 128 -19.29 13.96 -15.48
CA MET A 128 -19.07 12.59 -15.95
C MET A 128 -20.40 11.85 -16.05
N THR A 129 -20.44 10.92 -17.01
CA THR A 129 -21.52 9.95 -17.16
C THR A 129 -21.42 8.85 -16.09
N LYS A 130 -22.52 8.12 -15.90
CA LYS A 130 -22.57 7.01 -14.95
C LYS A 130 -21.46 5.98 -15.19
N THR A 131 -21.21 5.63 -16.46
CA THR A 131 -20.23 4.60 -16.83
C THR A 131 -18.80 5.03 -16.50
N GLU A 132 -18.47 6.31 -16.75
CA GLU A 132 -17.15 6.87 -16.43
C GLU A 132 -16.90 6.85 -14.93
N VAL A 133 -17.88 7.30 -14.13
CA VAL A 133 -17.80 7.26 -12.66
C VAL A 133 -17.65 5.83 -12.15
N GLN A 134 -18.45 4.89 -12.65
CA GLN A 134 -18.37 3.49 -12.24
C GLN A 134 -17.00 2.87 -12.56
N ASN A 135 -16.46 3.15 -13.74
CA ASN A 135 -15.16 2.64 -14.14
C ASN A 135 -14.03 3.23 -13.29
N LEU A 136 -14.09 4.54 -13.01
CA LEU A 136 -13.11 5.25 -12.18
C LEU A 136 -13.11 4.70 -10.74
N ILE A 137 -14.28 4.57 -10.12
CA ILE A 137 -14.41 4.03 -8.76
C ILE A 137 -13.94 2.58 -8.71
N TYR A 138 -14.36 1.74 -9.66
CA TYR A 138 -13.96 0.34 -9.69
C TYR A 138 -12.44 0.18 -9.81
N THR A 139 -11.81 0.99 -10.67
CA THR A 139 -10.35 0.95 -10.86
C THR A 139 -9.61 1.41 -9.60
N ALA A 140 -10.06 2.50 -8.97
CA ALA A 140 -9.45 3.03 -7.76
C ALA A 140 -9.62 2.09 -6.55
N MET A 141 -10.78 1.44 -6.42
CA MET A 141 -11.09 0.57 -5.28
C MET A 141 -10.82 -0.91 -5.53
N ARG A 142 -10.20 -1.27 -6.66
CA ARG A 142 -9.97 -2.66 -7.07
C ARG A 142 -9.33 -3.51 -5.97
N ALA A 143 -8.34 -2.97 -5.26
CA ALA A 143 -7.66 -3.67 -4.16
C ALA A 143 -8.62 -4.02 -3.00
N ALA A 144 -9.59 -3.15 -2.70
CA ALA A 144 -10.61 -3.40 -1.68
C ALA A 144 -11.63 -4.45 -2.14
N ILE A 145 -11.96 -4.47 -3.43
CA ILE A 145 -12.96 -5.39 -4.03
C ILE A 145 -12.39 -6.80 -4.20
N GLU A 146 -11.18 -6.92 -4.76
CA GLU A 146 -10.55 -8.22 -5.05
C GLU A 146 -9.88 -8.83 -3.81
N GLY A 147 -9.85 -8.11 -2.69
CA GLY A 147 -9.19 -8.56 -1.46
C GLY A 147 -7.68 -8.74 -1.63
N ASP A 148 -7.07 -8.04 -2.60
CA ASP A 148 -5.63 -8.06 -2.80
C ASP A 148 -4.95 -7.21 -1.71
N THR A 149 -4.64 -7.88 -0.60
CA THR A 149 -3.91 -7.30 0.55
C THR A 149 -2.42 -7.10 0.26
N SER A 150 -1.95 -7.23 -0.99
CA SER A 150 -0.51 -7.14 -1.27
C SER A 150 0.09 -5.72 -1.15
N GLY A 151 -0.74 -4.69 -1.01
CA GLY A 151 -0.31 -3.30 -0.79
C GLY A 151 -0.74 -2.65 0.53
N ILE A 152 -1.60 -3.29 1.32
CA ILE A 152 -2.04 -2.83 2.64
C ILE A 152 -1.58 -3.89 3.63
N GLY A 153 -0.67 -3.54 4.54
CA GLY A 153 0.08 -4.44 5.43
C GLY A 153 -0.74 -5.42 6.29
N SER A 154 -1.39 -6.39 5.67
CA SER A 154 -2.18 -7.42 6.32
C SER A 154 -1.34 -8.70 6.39
N VAL A 155 -0.75 -8.91 7.56
CA VAL A 155 -0.01 -10.11 7.93
C VAL A 155 -0.94 -11.31 7.88
N LYS A 156 -0.83 -12.15 6.85
CA LYS A 156 -1.50 -13.46 6.81
C LYS A 156 -0.76 -14.44 7.74
N SER A 157 -1.21 -14.54 9.00
CA SER A 157 -0.78 -15.64 9.89
C SER A 157 -1.37 -16.96 9.40
N ARG A 158 -0.53 -17.89 8.92
CA ARG A 158 -0.94 -19.25 8.53
C ARG A 158 -0.91 -20.14 9.75
N GLY A 159 -2.07 -20.39 10.33
CA GLY A 159 -2.29 -21.38 11.38
C GLY A 159 -3.57 -21.04 12.14
N HIS A 160 -4.55 -21.94 12.09
CA HIS A 160 -5.95 -21.74 12.50
C HIS A 160 -6.80 -20.95 11.48
N VAL A 161 -7.91 -21.55 11.06
CA VAL A 161 -8.90 -20.97 10.14
C VAL A 161 -9.52 -19.73 10.78
N THR A 162 -8.86 -18.59 10.62
CA THR A 162 -9.44 -17.27 10.84
C THR A 162 -9.73 -16.70 9.47
N LYS A 163 -11.03 -16.54 9.22
CA LYS A 163 -11.64 -16.00 8.00
C LYS A 163 -10.83 -14.79 7.54
N VAL A 164 -10.45 -14.78 6.26
CA VAL A 164 -9.78 -13.66 5.57
C VAL A 164 -10.46 -12.36 6.00
N SER A 165 -9.80 -11.60 6.87
CA SER A 165 -10.11 -10.20 7.01
C SER A 165 -9.57 -9.55 5.75
N THR A 166 -10.51 -9.13 4.92
CA THR A 166 -10.43 -7.94 4.07
C THR A 166 -9.45 -6.89 4.63
N PRO A 167 -8.85 -6.03 3.78
CA PRO A 167 -7.97 -4.96 4.24
C PRO A 167 -8.59 -4.26 5.46
N ALA A 168 -7.79 -4.02 6.50
CA ALA A 168 -8.26 -3.59 7.82
C ALA A 168 -9.38 -2.53 7.69
N GLY A 169 -10.62 -2.92 8.04
CA GLY A 169 -11.79 -2.04 8.04
C GLY A 169 -12.82 -2.22 6.92
N VAL A 170 -12.59 -3.04 5.89
CA VAL A 170 -13.57 -3.25 4.82
C VAL A 170 -14.55 -4.38 5.21
N PRO A 171 -15.87 -4.15 5.34
CA PRO A 171 -16.84 -5.19 5.69
C PRO A 171 -16.87 -6.33 4.65
N LYS A 172 -17.25 -7.54 5.07
CA LYS A 172 -17.38 -8.71 4.16
C LYS A 172 -18.42 -8.52 3.06
N ASP A 173 -19.37 -7.62 3.30
CA ASP A 173 -20.41 -7.21 2.36
C ASP A 173 -20.10 -5.82 1.76
N PHE A 174 -18.83 -5.55 1.45
CA PHE A 174 -18.44 -4.29 0.85
C PHE A 174 -19.09 -4.14 -0.53
N ARG A 175 -20.05 -3.21 -0.61
CA ARG A 175 -20.75 -2.83 -1.82
C ARG A 175 -20.51 -1.35 -2.08
N ILE A 176 -20.04 -1.03 -3.28
CA ILE A 176 -19.93 0.36 -3.72
C ILE A 176 -21.33 0.94 -3.85
N VAL A 177 -21.63 1.93 -3.03
CA VAL A 177 -22.86 2.73 -3.09
C VAL A 177 -22.50 4.04 -3.74
N MET A 178 -23.09 4.31 -4.91
CA MET A 178 -22.92 5.60 -5.57
C MET A 178 -23.99 6.59 -5.11
N GLU A 179 -23.59 7.84 -4.93
CA GLU A 179 -24.52 8.94 -4.74
C GLU A 179 -25.42 9.15 -5.97
N PRO A 180 -26.62 9.72 -5.80
CA PRO A 180 -27.47 10.10 -6.93
C PRO A 180 -26.79 11.16 -7.82
N PRO A 181 -27.12 11.22 -9.12
CA PRO A 181 -26.55 12.21 -10.03
C PRO A 181 -26.97 13.63 -9.61
N ILE A 182 -26.04 14.59 -9.70
CA ILE A 182 -26.36 15.99 -9.39
C ILE A 182 -27.26 16.63 -10.46
N VAL A 183 -27.05 16.25 -11.73
CA VAL A 183 -27.89 16.68 -12.85
C VAL A 183 -28.73 15.49 -13.28
N VAL A 184 -30.06 15.64 -13.29
CA VAL A 184 -30.98 14.55 -13.65
C VAL A 184 -31.49 14.67 -15.09
N LYS A 185 -31.61 15.90 -15.61
CA LYS A 185 -32.06 16.23 -16.98
C LYS A 185 -31.14 17.29 -17.60
N PRO A 186 -30.91 17.29 -18.94
CA PRO A 186 -31.44 16.35 -19.94
C PRO A 186 -30.78 14.96 -19.88
N GLN A 187 -29.60 14.87 -19.27
CA GLN A 187 -28.87 13.62 -19.05
C GLN A 187 -28.45 13.51 -17.57
N LYS A 188 -28.37 12.28 -17.06
CA LYS A 188 -27.86 12.01 -15.71
C LYS A 188 -26.34 12.20 -15.67
N LEU A 189 -25.88 13.20 -14.93
CA LEU A 189 -24.45 13.51 -14.79
C LEU A 189 -24.06 13.61 -13.32
N TRP A 190 -22.84 13.19 -13.05
CA TRP A 190 -22.16 13.29 -11.76
C TRP A 190 -21.00 14.28 -11.88
N THR A 191 -20.58 14.86 -10.77
CA THR A 191 -19.38 15.71 -10.72
C THR A 191 -18.18 14.91 -10.23
N GLY A 192 -16.97 15.36 -10.54
CA GLY A 192 -15.78 14.72 -9.96
C GLY A 192 -15.65 14.91 -8.44
N LYS A 193 -16.28 15.94 -7.85
CA LYS A 193 -16.37 16.05 -6.39
C LYS A 193 -17.18 14.89 -5.76
N GLN A 194 -18.25 14.46 -6.42
CA GLN A 194 -19.03 13.29 -5.97
C GLN A 194 -18.22 11.99 -6.01
N VAL A 195 -17.27 11.88 -6.95
CA VAL A 195 -16.38 10.70 -7.00
C VAL A 195 -15.45 10.64 -5.78
N ILE A 196 -14.96 11.79 -5.30
CA ILE A 196 -14.09 11.85 -4.12
C ILE A 196 -14.86 11.58 -2.82
N THR A 197 -16.16 11.86 -2.79
CA THR A 197 -17.01 11.61 -1.61
C THR A 197 -17.25 10.11 -1.37
N ILE A 198 -17.21 9.29 -2.42
CA ILE A 198 -17.46 7.84 -2.38
C ILE A 198 -16.23 7.10 -1.85
#